data_AF-A0A3D3ZMI2-F1
#
_entry.id   AF-A0A3D3ZMI2-F1
#
_cell.length_a   1.000
_cell.length_b   1.000
_cell.length_c   1.000
_cell.angle_alpha   90.00
_cell.angle_beta   90.00
_cell.angle_gamma   90.00
#
_symmetry.space_group_name_H-M   'P 1'
#
loop_
_entity.id
_entity.type
_entity.pdbx_description
1 polymer ?
#
loop_
_entity_poly.entity_id
_entity_poly.type
_entity_poly.pdbx_seq_one_letter_code
_entity_poly.pdbx_strand_id
1 'polypeptide(L)'
;MNESITSTTKTFTGSASLAALGIKLSELKLFVPITQRVQIAQKTIKDRPSDKLSDAFISILAGAHGLVEINTRLRADVGLQRAFGRSRCAEQSVVQDILNACTAENVEQMEEAMAHIYRQHSQG
;
A
#
# COMPACT_ATOMS: atom_id res chain seq x y z
N MET A 1 23.78 -0.55 -29.87
CA MET A 1 22.70 0.36 -29.42
C MET A 1 21.55 -0.55 -29.04
N ASN A 2 21.43 -0.92 -27.76
CA ASN A 2 20.41 -1.88 -27.30
C ASN A 2 19.21 -1.07 -26.81
N GLU A 3 18.18 -0.98 -27.63
CA GLU A 3 16.89 -0.48 -27.20
C GLU A 3 16.25 -1.55 -26.32
N SER A 4 16.20 -1.31 -25.00
CA SER A 4 15.40 -2.13 -24.09
C SER A 4 13.93 -1.99 -24.47
N ILE A 5 13.36 -3.06 -25.03
CA ILE A 5 11.95 -3.21 -25.39
C ILE A 5 11.12 -3.43 -24.12
N THR A 6 11.12 -2.47 -23.20
CA THR A 6 10.24 -2.56 -22.03
C THR A 6 8.82 -2.24 -22.50
N SER A 7 8.03 -3.30 -22.76
CA SER A 7 6.63 -3.19 -23.14
C SER A 7 5.86 -2.32 -22.13
N THR A 8 5.43 -1.13 -22.57
CA THR A 8 4.57 -0.23 -21.79
C THR A 8 3.22 -0.92 -21.58
N THR A 9 3.07 -1.63 -20.47
CA THR A 9 1.84 -2.36 -20.16
C THR A 9 0.78 -1.37 -19.73
N LYS A 10 -0.18 -1.08 -20.62
CA LYS A 10 -1.36 -0.27 -20.29
C LYS A 10 -2.31 -1.10 -19.42
N THR A 11 -2.54 -0.67 -18.18
CA THR A 11 -3.52 -1.27 -17.27
C THR A 11 -4.72 -0.36 -17.11
N PHE A 12 -5.92 -0.94 -17.19
CA PHE A 12 -7.16 -0.23 -16.90
C PHE A 12 -7.38 -0.15 -15.38
N THR A 13 -7.94 0.97 -14.93
CA THR A 13 -8.46 1.15 -13.56
C THR A 13 -9.70 2.04 -13.63
N GLY A 14 -10.71 1.71 -12.83
CA GLY A 14 -11.90 2.56 -12.67
C GLY A 14 -11.63 3.79 -11.78
N SER A 15 -10.48 3.84 -11.11
CA SER A 15 -10.15 4.84 -10.10
C SER A 15 -8.98 5.73 -10.55
N ALA A 16 -9.10 6.34 -11.72
CA ALA A 16 -8.00 7.08 -12.37
C ALA A 16 -7.38 8.19 -11.49
N SER A 17 -8.19 8.97 -10.78
CA SER A 17 -7.71 10.01 -9.86
C SER A 17 -6.92 9.42 -8.68
N LEU A 18 -7.42 8.34 -8.10
CA LEU A 18 -6.74 7.62 -7.01
C LEU A 18 -5.45 6.95 -7.50
N ALA A 19 -5.43 6.43 -8.73
CA ALA A 19 -4.21 5.91 -9.35
C ALA A 19 -3.17 7.02 -9.56
N ALA A 20 -3.57 8.21 -10.04
CA ALA A 20 -2.67 9.35 -10.15
C ALA A 20 -2.07 9.75 -8.78
N LEU A 21 -2.88 9.74 -7.72
CA LEU A 21 -2.39 9.93 -6.36
C LEU A 21 -1.39 8.83 -5.97
N GLY A 22 -1.72 7.56 -6.19
CA GLY A 22 -0.84 6.43 -5.90
C GLY A 22 0.53 6.55 -6.56
N ILE A 23 0.57 6.96 -7.84
CA ILE A 23 1.81 7.20 -8.58
C ILE A 23 2.62 8.28 -7.88
N LYS A 24 1.98 9.41 -7.53
CA LYS A 24 2.68 10.51 -6.86
C LYS A 24 3.22 10.12 -5.48
N LEU A 25 2.44 9.39 -4.70
CA LEU A 25 2.86 8.89 -3.37
C LEU A 25 4.04 7.93 -3.49
N SER A 26 4.05 7.08 -4.52
CA SER A 26 5.14 6.15 -4.81
C SER A 26 6.42 6.88 -5.23
N GLU A 27 6.32 7.90 -6.08
CA GLU A 27 7.45 8.76 -6.47
C GLU A 27 8.07 9.49 -5.28
N LEU A 28 7.23 10.02 -4.37
CA LEU A 28 7.68 10.67 -3.15
C LEU A 28 8.26 9.68 -2.13
N LYS A 29 8.12 8.36 -2.37
CA LYS A 29 8.48 7.31 -1.43
C LYS A 29 7.84 7.54 -0.05
N LEU A 30 6.62 8.08 -0.03
CA LEU A 30 5.99 8.61 1.18
C LEU A 30 5.87 7.55 2.29
N PHE A 31 5.63 6.29 1.91
CA PHE A 31 5.44 5.20 2.87
C PHE A 31 6.74 4.55 3.37
N VAL A 32 7.92 4.96 2.88
CA VAL A 32 9.20 4.37 3.31
C VAL A 32 9.39 4.43 4.84
N PRO A 33 9.12 5.55 5.54
CA PRO A 33 9.24 5.61 6.99
C PRO A 33 8.35 4.58 7.71
N ILE A 34 7.14 4.32 7.19
CA ILE A 34 6.24 3.29 7.75
C ILE A 34 6.85 1.90 7.57
N THR A 35 7.37 1.60 6.37
CA THR A 35 7.97 0.28 6.10
C THR A 35 9.23 -0.01 6.94
N GLN A 36 9.90 1.02 7.43
CA GLN A 36 11.11 0.92 8.25
C GLN A 36 10.81 0.85 9.75
N ARG A 37 9.78 1.57 10.21
CA ARG A 37 9.47 1.72 11.65
C ARG A 37 8.42 0.75 12.17
N VAL A 38 7.39 0.45 11.37
CA VAL A 38 6.28 -0.38 11.82
C VAL A 38 6.63 -1.85 11.68
N GLN A 39 6.86 -2.51 12.82
CA GLN A 39 7.31 -3.89 12.91
C GLN A 39 6.20 -4.79 13.48
N ILE A 40 5.36 -5.33 12.60
CA ILE A 40 4.28 -6.25 13.00
C ILE A 40 4.83 -7.68 12.99
N ALA A 41 4.71 -8.37 14.11
CA ALA A 41 5.17 -9.74 14.29
C ALA A 41 4.31 -10.74 13.50
N GLN A 42 4.59 -10.89 12.20
CA GLN A 42 3.89 -11.82 11.33
C GLN A 42 4.83 -12.43 10.28
N LYS A 43 4.59 -13.69 9.92
CA LYS A 43 5.38 -14.38 8.89
C LYS A 43 5.23 -13.69 7.52
N THR A 44 6.36 -13.47 6.86
CA THR A 44 6.41 -13.06 5.45
C THR A 44 6.48 -14.32 4.59
N ILE A 45 5.36 -14.69 3.98
CA ILE A 45 5.30 -15.85 3.05
C ILE A 45 5.30 -15.33 1.62
N LYS A 46 4.20 -14.68 1.24
CA LYS A 46 4.04 -14.04 -0.07
C LYS A 46 4.28 -12.54 0.08
N ASP A 47 3.53 -11.89 0.96
CA ASP A 47 3.54 -10.43 1.15
C ASP A 47 4.21 -10.06 2.48
N ARG A 48 4.97 -8.96 2.50
CA ARG A 48 5.51 -8.40 3.75
C ARG A 48 4.38 -7.80 4.59
N PRO A 49 4.55 -7.60 5.91
CA PRO A 49 3.55 -6.91 6.72
C PRO A 49 3.19 -5.50 6.16
N SER A 50 4.20 -4.74 5.76
CA SER A 50 4.01 -3.41 5.14
C SER A 50 3.20 -3.45 3.85
N ASP A 51 3.40 -4.48 3.03
CA ASP A 51 2.68 -4.69 1.77
C ASP A 51 1.18 -4.85 2.02
N LYS A 52 0.82 -5.62 3.04
CA LYS A 52 -0.56 -5.86 3.45
C LYS A 52 -1.19 -4.62 4.09
N LEU A 53 -0.41 -3.83 4.84
CA LEU A 53 -0.87 -2.52 5.34
C LEU A 53 -1.19 -1.58 4.18
N SER A 54 -0.34 -1.55 3.15
CA SER A 54 -0.61 -0.78 1.93
C SER A 54 -1.89 -1.26 1.24
N ASP A 55 -2.12 -2.58 1.15
CA ASP A 55 -3.35 -3.13 0.56
C ASP A 55 -4.61 -2.70 1.35
N ALA A 56 -4.54 -2.72 2.70
CA ALA A 56 -5.62 -2.21 3.54
C ALA A 56 -5.88 -0.71 3.30
N PHE A 57 -4.82 0.08 3.26
CA PHE A 57 -4.90 1.53 3.04
C PHE A 57 -5.49 1.87 1.67
N ILE A 58 -5.03 1.22 0.60
CA ILE A 58 -5.57 1.44 -0.75
C ILE A 58 -7.04 1.04 -0.80
N SER A 59 -7.43 -0.05 -0.14
CA SER A 59 -8.83 -0.47 -0.06
C SER A 59 -9.71 0.58 0.62
N ILE A 60 -9.23 1.21 1.70
CA ILE A 60 -9.92 2.32 2.36
C ILE A 60 -10.07 3.51 1.39
N LEU A 61 -9.00 3.91 0.70
CA LEU A 61 -9.06 5.01 -0.26
C LEU A 61 -9.95 4.72 -1.48
N ALA A 62 -10.06 3.45 -1.87
CA ALA A 62 -10.95 3.00 -2.95
C ALA A 62 -12.43 2.94 -2.51
N GLY A 63 -12.76 3.37 -1.29
CA GLY A 63 -14.12 3.43 -0.78
C GLY A 63 -14.71 2.05 -0.47
N ALA A 64 -13.88 1.11 -0.01
CA ALA A 64 -14.35 -0.17 0.50
C ALA A 64 -15.07 0.02 1.85
N HIS A 65 -16.23 -0.62 2.03
CA HIS A 65 -16.97 -0.57 3.30
C HIS A 65 -16.52 -1.63 4.29
N GLY A 66 -15.70 -2.59 3.85
CA GLY A 66 -15.10 -3.61 4.69
C GLY A 66 -13.98 -4.35 3.97
N LEU A 67 -13.15 -5.05 4.74
CA LEU A 67 -11.98 -5.76 4.20
C LEU A 67 -12.37 -6.82 3.16
N VAL A 68 -13.58 -7.41 3.25
CA VAL A 68 -14.13 -8.38 2.28
C VAL A 68 -14.06 -7.88 0.83
N GLU A 69 -14.16 -6.56 0.63
CA GLU A 69 -14.12 -5.95 -0.69
C GLU A 69 -12.70 -5.87 -1.29
N ILE A 70 -11.64 -6.18 -0.53
CA ILE A 70 -10.27 -6.27 -1.07
C ILE A 70 -10.21 -7.27 -2.22
N ASN A 71 -10.83 -8.44 -2.05
CA ASN A 71 -10.79 -9.51 -3.04
C ASN A 71 -11.57 -9.15 -4.32
N THR A 72 -12.68 -8.43 -4.19
CA THR A 72 -13.58 -8.13 -5.32
C THR A 72 -13.31 -6.78 -5.99
N ARG A 73 -12.65 -5.84 -5.30
CA ARG A 73 -12.30 -4.51 -5.83
C ARG A 73 -10.80 -4.39 -6.07
N LEU A 74 -10.01 -4.25 -5.00
CA LEU A 74 -8.59 -3.91 -5.12
C LEU A 74 -7.82 -5.00 -5.85
N ARG A 75 -8.01 -6.27 -5.50
CA ARG A 75 -7.30 -7.39 -6.12
C ARG A 75 -7.64 -7.56 -7.60
N ALA A 76 -8.86 -7.20 -8.01
CA ALA A 76 -9.27 -7.21 -9.41
C ALA A 76 -8.70 -6.02 -10.20
N ASP A 77 -8.39 -4.90 -9.54
CA ASP A 77 -7.82 -3.70 -10.18
C ASP A 77 -6.28 -3.69 -10.14
N VAL A 78 -5.67 -4.34 -11.12
CA VAL A 78 -4.20 -4.38 -11.27
C VAL A 78 -3.63 -2.99 -11.56
N GLY A 79 -4.38 -2.12 -12.23
CA GLY A 79 -3.92 -0.76 -12.54
C GLY A 79 -3.74 0.06 -11.27
N LEU A 80 -4.70 -0.02 -10.37
CA LEU A 80 -4.64 0.63 -9.06
C LEU A 80 -3.53 0.06 -8.19
N GLN A 81 -3.35 -1.27 -8.15
CA GLN A 81 -2.24 -1.89 -7.42
C GLN A 81 -0.88 -1.35 -7.90
N ARG A 82 -0.64 -1.36 -9.21
CA ARG A 82 0.62 -0.89 -9.79
C ARG A 82 0.85 0.60 -9.57
N ALA A 83 -0.21 1.40 -9.59
CA ALA A 83 -0.12 2.82 -9.29
C ALA A 83 0.46 3.10 -7.90
N PHE A 84 0.15 2.24 -6.91
CA PHE A 84 0.72 2.30 -5.56
C PHE A 84 2.02 1.49 -5.41
N GLY A 85 2.67 1.10 -6.51
CA GLY A 85 3.94 0.35 -6.49
C GLY A 85 3.81 -1.11 -6.05
N ARG A 86 2.58 -1.65 -5.97
CA ARG A 86 2.34 -3.05 -5.61
C ARG A 86 2.48 -3.95 -6.83
N SER A 87 3.20 -5.07 -6.67
CA SER A 87 3.28 -6.12 -7.70
C SER A 87 2.10 -7.10 -7.66
N ARG A 88 1.44 -7.19 -6.51
CA ARG A 88 0.23 -7.97 -6.25
C ARG A 88 -0.47 -7.44 -5.01
N CYS A 89 -1.73 -7.80 -4.83
CA CYS A 89 -2.53 -7.51 -3.64
C CYS A 89 -2.72 -8.79 -2.82
N ALA A 90 -2.53 -8.71 -1.50
CA ALA A 90 -2.81 -9.80 -0.58
C ALA A 90 -4.30 -10.18 -0.56
N GLU A 91 -4.60 -11.41 -0.15
CA GLU A 91 -6.00 -11.81 0.06
C GLU A 91 -6.56 -11.14 1.31
N GLN A 92 -7.86 -10.90 1.30
CA GLN A 92 -8.54 -10.25 2.42
C GLN A 92 -8.21 -10.87 3.79
N SER A 93 -8.25 -12.19 3.92
CA SER A 93 -7.96 -12.89 5.17
C SER A 93 -6.54 -12.60 5.64
N VAL A 94 -5.57 -12.60 4.72
CA VAL A 94 -4.18 -12.27 5.00
C VAL A 94 -4.01 -10.84 5.47
N VAL A 95 -4.78 -9.89 4.95
CA VAL A 95 -4.80 -8.49 5.40
C VAL A 95 -5.47 -8.35 6.78
N GLN A 96 -6.55 -9.09 7.04
CA GLN A 96 -7.20 -9.11 8.35
C GLN A 96 -6.29 -9.72 9.44
N ASP A 97 -5.55 -10.78 9.12
CA ASP A 97 -4.61 -11.41 10.05
C ASP A 97 -3.55 -10.44 10.57
N ILE A 98 -3.06 -9.53 9.73
CA ILE A 98 -2.09 -8.51 10.14
C ILE A 98 -2.75 -7.49 11.05
N LEU A 99 -3.93 -7.01 10.69
CA LEU A 99 -4.62 -6.00 11.48
C LEU A 99 -4.97 -6.54 12.87
N ASN A 100 -5.32 -7.82 12.95
CA ASN A 100 -5.51 -8.53 14.21
C ASN A 100 -4.21 -8.76 14.99
N ALA A 101 -3.06 -8.80 14.31
CA ALA A 101 -1.75 -8.98 14.93
C ALA A 101 -1.11 -7.65 15.38
N CYS A 102 -1.67 -6.50 14.98
CA CYS A 102 -1.19 -5.19 15.42
C CYS A 102 -1.38 -5.03 16.93
N THR A 103 -0.34 -4.52 17.59
CA THR A 103 -0.33 -4.19 19.02
C THR A 103 -0.37 -2.68 19.23
N ALA A 104 -0.49 -2.24 20.49
CA ALA A 104 -0.34 -0.83 20.85
C ALA A 104 1.02 -0.25 20.42
N GLU A 105 2.10 -1.03 20.54
CA GLU A 105 3.43 -0.64 20.05
C GLU A 105 3.43 -0.35 18.55
N ASN A 106 2.69 -1.13 17.74
CA ASN A 106 2.60 -0.87 16.31
C ASN A 106 1.85 0.43 16.00
N VAL A 107 0.89 0.82 16.85
CA VAL A 107 0.21 2.11 16.73
C VAL A 107 1.18 3.25 17.06
N GLU A 108 1.95 3.14 18.14
CA GLU A 108 2.99 4.12 18.49
C GLU A 108 4.04 4.27 17.37
N GLN A 109 4.52 3.16 16.82
CA GLN A 109 5.43 3.16 15.67
C GLN A 109 4.82 3.84 14.43
N MET A 110 3.52 3.66 14.21
CA MET A 110 2.80 4.34 13.13
C MET A 110 2.71 5.84 13.37
N GLU A 111 2.38 6.28 14.58
CA GLU A 111 2.35 7.70 14.95
C GLU A 111 3.71 8.36 14.76
N GLU A 112 4.79 7.72 15.19
CA GLU A 112 6.16 8.20 14.95
C GLU A 112 6.49 8.30 13.46
N ALA A 113 6.12 7.28 12.67
CA ALA A 113 6.33 7.28 11.23
C ALA A 113 5.57 8.41 10.56
N MET A 114 4.32 8.66 10.97
CA MET A 114 3.50 9.76 10.46
C MET A 114 4.09 11.13 10.85
N ALA A 115 4.58 11.30 12.07
CA ALA A 115 5.27 12.52 12.50
C ALA A 115 6.55 12.76 11.69
N HIS A 116 7.30 11.70 11.36
CA HIS A 116 8.46 11.78 10.50
C HIS A 116 8.08 12.21 9.07
N ILE A 117 7.07 11.58 8.48
CA ILE A 117 6.55 11.93 7.15
C ILE A 117 6.12 13.40 7.12
N TYR A 118 5.37 13.84 8.13
CA TYR A 118 4.94 15.23 8.24
C TYR A 118 6.14 16.18 8.25
N ARG A 119 7.13 15.98 9.14
CA ARG A 119 8.32 16.85 9.19
C ARG A 119 9.12 16.86 7.88
N GLN A 120 9.18 15.75 7.17
CA GLN A 120 9.93 15.64 5.92
C GLN A 120 9.26 16.39 4.75
N HIS A 121 7.92 16.49 4.75
CA HIS A 121 7.15 17.06 3.66
C HIS A 121 6.42 18.37 4.01
N SER A 122 6.44 18.78 5.28
CA SER A 122 5.95 20.07 5.76
C SER A 122 6.97 21.17 5.48
N GLN A 123 6.46 22.37 5.18
CA GLN A 123 7.25 23.62 5.11
C GLN A 123 7.09 24.47 6.39
N GLY A 124 6.39 23.93 7.41
CA GLY A 124 6.20 24.54 8.73
C GLY A 124 6.77 23.67 9.84
#